data_AF-A0A2A6ZVP9-F1
#
_entry.id   AF-A0A2A6ZVP9-F1
#
_cell.length_a   1.000
_cell.length_b   1.000
_cell.length_c   1.000
_cell.angle_alpha   90.00
_cell.angle_beta   90.00
_cell.angle_gamma   90.00
#
_symmetry.space_group_name_H-M   'P 1'
#
loop_
_entity.id
_entity.type
_entity.pdbx_description
1 polymer ?
#
loop_
_entity_poly.entity_id
_entity_poly.type
_entity_poly.pdbx_seq_one_letter_code
_entity_poly.pdbx_strand_id
1 'polypeptide(L)'
;MIAELFKERSRRFTTRCAKYSRYVFNDHFILVLLFLLGFVLVQYSQLLRHFPKNPWAIILGLLVLCLLLPFWGNIATYLEPADKHYLLVKEEEVLDHIKKATGRAFRFWVLIQTLIFILVVPLFLALGLPVWGVVLIAVAMAILKYFI
;
A
#
# COMPACT_ATOMS: atom_id res chain seq x y z
N MET A 1 -30.15 -5.48 4.47
CA MET A 1 -30.11 -6.44 3.34
C MET A 1 -28.82 -6.39 2.50
N ILE A 2 -28.63 -5.48 1.52
CA ILE A 2 -27.39 -5.51 0.67
C ILE A 2 -26.12 -5.15 1.46
N ALA A 3 -26.18 -4.12 2.31
CA ALA A 3 -25.03 -3.75 3.14
C ALA A 3 -24.61 -4.88 4.11
N GLU A 4 -25.57 -5.65 4.61
CA GLU A 4 -25.31 -6.82 5.47
C GLU A 4 -24.68 -7.98 4.68
N LEU A 5 -25.15 -8.22 3.44
CA LEU A 5 -24.55 -9.20 2.54
C LEU A 5 -23.07 -8.91 2.28
N PHE A 6 -22.73 -7.67 1.89
CA PHE A 6 -21.33 -7.29 1.66
C PHE A 6 -20.49 -7.32 2.95
N LYS A 7 -21.08 -6.98 4.09
CA LYS A 7 -20.42 -7.07 5.40
C LYS A 7 -20.13 -8.53 5.77
N GLU A 8 -21.06 -9.44 5.52
CA GLU A 8 -20.87 -10.87 5.76
C GLU A 8 -19.79 -11.45 4.83
N ARG A 9 -19.81 -11.09 3.54
CA ARG A 9 -18.78 -11.48 2.57
C ARG A 9 -17.39 -11.00 2.98
N SER A 10 -17.25 -9.73 3.38
CA SER A 10 -15.98 -9.18 3.86
C SER A 10 -15.48 -9.91 5.11
N ARG A 11 -16.37 -10.20 6.06
CA ARG A 11 -16.04 -10.97 7.27
C ARG A 11 -15.60 -12.39 6.91
N ARG A 12 -16.34 -13.09 6.05
CA ARG A 12 -16.02 -14.45 5.60
C ARG A 12 -14.67 -14.51 4.91
N PHE A 13 -14.37 -13.55 4.04
CA PHE A 13 -13.06 -13.41 3.40
C PHE A 13 -11.95 -13.23 4.44
N THR A 14 -12.13 -12.28 5.36
CA THR A 14 -11.13 -11.99 6.41
C THR A 14 -10.89 -13.20 7.32
N THR A 15 -11.95 -13.91 7.73
CA THR A 15 -11.84 -15.14 8.53
C THR A 15 -11.10 -16.25 7.77
N ARG A 16 -11.34 -16.40 6.46
CA ARG A 16 -10.57 -17.34 5.63
C ARG A 16 -9.10 -16.94 5.58
N CYS A 17 -8.79 -15.67 5.28
CA CYS A 17 -7.42 -15.17 5.27
C CYS A 17 -6.70 -15.38 6.62
N ALA A 18 -7.36 -15.08 7.74
CA ALA A 18 -6.79 -15.31 9.08
C ALA A 18 -6.58 -16.80 9.40
N LYS A 19 -7.47 -17.68 8.93
CA LYS A 19 -7.28 -19.13 9.06
C LYS A 19 -6.05 -19.58 8.27
N TYR A 20 -5.88 -19.10 7.03
CA TYR A 20 -4.77 -19.49 6.17
C TYR A 20 -3.44 -18.83 6.53
N SER A 21 -3.47 -17.62 7.10
CA SER A 21 -2.25 -16.91 7.52
C SER A 21 -1.47 -17.71 8.56
N ARG A 22 -2.13 -18.50 9.41
CA ARG A 22 -1.46 -19.39 10.37
C ARG A 22 -0.63 -20.49 9.69
N TYR A 23 -1.00 -20.94 8.50
CA TYR A 23 -0.21 -21.92 7.75
C TYR A 23 1.00 -21.26 7.06
N VAL A 24 0.87 -20.00 6.66
CA VAL A 24 1.97 -19.24 6.03
C VAL A 24 2.97 -18.74 7.08
N PHE A 25 2.48 -18.11 8.15
CA PHE A 25 3.27 -17.66 9.30
C PHE A 25 3.44 -18.78 10.32
N ASN A 26 4.05 -19.87 9.87
CA ASN A 26 4.51 -20.92 10.78
C ASN A 26 5.76 -20.45 11.55
N ASP A 27 6.05 -21.08 12.69
CA ASP A 27 7.14 -20.73 13.60
C ASP A 27 8.51 -20.56 12.90
N HIS A 28 8.89 -21.53 12.05
CA HIS A 28 10.14 -21.44 11.28
C HIS A 28 10.16 -20.27 10.29
N PHE A 29 9.03 -19.98 9.63
CA PHE A 29 8.95 -18.89 8.66
C PHE A 29 9.03 -17.52 9.35
N ILE A 30 8.44 -17.40 10.53
CA ILE A 30 8.50 -16.16 11.33
C ILE A 30 9.96 -15.84 11.69
N LEU A 31 10.76 -16.83 12.08
CA LEU A 31 12.18 -16.63 12.38
C LEU A 31 12.96 -16.12 11.16
N VAL A 32 12.71 -16.70 9.98
CA VAL A 32 13.32 -16.24 8.72
C VAL A 32 12.90 -14.80 8.41
N LEU A 33 11.61 -14.48 8.55
CA LEU A 33 11.10 -13.13 8.32
C LEU A 33 11.73 -12.11 9.28
N LEU A 34 11.87 -12.47 10.57
CA LEU A 34 12.51 -11.63 11.57
C LEU A 34 13.97 -11.34 11.22
N PHE A 35 14.71 -12.37 10.80
CA PHE A 35 16.10 -12.21 10.37
C PHE A 35 16.22 -11.33 9.13
N LEU A 36 15.38 -11.56 8.12
CA LEU A 36 15.36 -10.75 6.90
C LEU A 36 14.99 -9.29 7.18
N LEU A 37 14.00 -9.05 8.03
CA LEU A 37 13.60 -7.70 8.43
C LEU A 37 14.74 -7.01 9.19
N GLY A 38 15.37 -7.71 10.14
CA GLY A 38 16.55 -7.21 10.85
C GLY A 38 17.71 -6.87 9.90
N PHE A 39 17.98 -7.73 8.93
CA PHE A 39 18.99 -7.49 7.90
C PHE A 39 18.66 -6.23 7.09
N VAL A 40 17.43 -6.09 6.58
CA VAL A 40 17.00 -4.91 5.83
C VAL A 40 17.15 -3.62 6.65
N LEU A 41 16.77 -3.63 7.93
CA LEU A 41 16.92 -2.49 8.83
C LEU A 41 18.39 -2.11 9.06
N VAL A 42 19.27 -3.10 9.27
CA VAL A 42 20.71 -2.85 9.44
C VAL A 42 21.33 -2.29 8.17
N GLN A 43 21.02 -2.88 7.00
CA GLN A 43 21.50 -2.39 5.72
C GLN A 43 21.01 -0.96 5.43
N TYR A 44 19.75 -0.66 5.75
CA TYR A 44 19.20 0.69 5.64
C TYR A 44 19.94 1.70 6.53
N SER A 45 20.18 1.34 7.80
CA SER A 45 20.95 2.18 8.73
C SER A 45 22.39 2.41 8.26
N GLN A 46 23.05 1.36 7.76
CA GLN A 46 24.40 1.46 7.21
C GLN A 46 24.46 2.35 5.98
N LEU A 47 23.48 2.25 5.08
CA LEU A 47 23.36 3.09 3.89
C LEU A 47 23.28 4.58 4.24
N LEU A 48 22.48 4.93 5.25
CA LEU A 48 22.36 6.31 5.74
C LEU A 48 23.66 6.83 6.37
N ARG A 49 24.43 5.97 7.06
CA ARG A 49 25.68 6.34 7.72
C ARG A 49 26.86 6.43 6.75
N HIS A 50 26.93 5.54 5.77
CA HIS A 50 28.02 5.44 4.81
C HIS A 50 27.50 5.66 3.39
N PHE A 51 27.16 6.92 3.09
CA PHE A 51 26.61 7.24 1.78
C PHE A 51 27.69 7.09 0.69
N PRO A 52 27.44 6.29 -0.36
CA PRO A 52 28.43 6.05 -1.41
C PRO A 52 28.67 7.34 -2.21
N LYS A 53 29.92 7.57 -2.63
CA LYS A 53 30.29 8.71 -3.51
C LYS A 53 29.56 8.71 -4.84
N ASN A 54 29.09 7.53 -5.29
CA ASN A 54 28.27 7.39 -6.48
C ASN A 54 26.82 7.02 -6.09
N PRO A 55 25.93 8.02 -5.92
CA PRO A 55 24.55 7.79 -5.50
C PRO A 55 23.61 7.42 -6.66
N TRP A 56 24.10 7.22 -7.88
CA TRP A 56 23.25 6.99 -9.06
C TRP A 56 22.29 5.81 -8.90
N ALA A 57 22.75 4.70 -8.29
CA ALA A 57 21.90 3.54 -8.03
C ALA A 57 20.76 3.84 -7.03
N ILE A 58 21.04 4.65 -6.01
CA ILE A 58 20.06 5.06 -4.99
C ILE A 58 19.03 6.01 -5.60
N ILE A 59 19.48 6.96 -6.43
CA ILE A 59 18.60 7.89 -7.14
C ILE A 59 17.68 7.14 -8.10
N LEU A 60 18.20 6.18 -8.86
CA LEU A 60 17.40 5.38 -9.78
C LEU A 60 16.37 4.54 -9.03
N GLY A 61 16.75 3.92 -7.90
CA GLY A 61 15.83 3.18 -7.04
C GLY A 61 14.72 4.07 -6.47
N LEU A 62 15.06 5.27 -6.00
CA LEU A 62 14.11 6.28 -5.52
C LEU A 62 13.14 6.73 -6.60
N LEU A 63 13.63 6.98 -7.82
CA LEU A 63 12.80 7.42 -8.94
C LEU A 63 11.80 6.34 -9.33
N VAL A 64 12.26 5.09 -9.46
CA VAL A 64 11.39 3.94 -9.73
C VAL A 64 10.36 3.76 -8.62
N LEU A 65 10.77 3.89 -7.36
CA LEU A 65 9.88 3.78 -6.21
C LEU A 65 8.79 4.86 -6.25
N CYS A 66 9.15 6.12 -6.48
CA CYS A 66 8.21 7.23 -6.59
C CYS A 66 7.28 7.10 -7.79
N LEU A 67 7.75 6.53 -8.91
CA LEU A 67 6.90 6.32 -10.08
C LEU A 67 5.89 5.19 -9.85
N LEU A 68 6.31 4.08 -9.22
CA LEU A 68 5.48 2.88 -9.07
C LEU A 68 4.52 2.95 -7.88
N LEU A 69 4.88 3.63 -6.79
CA LEU A 69 4.05 3.70 -5.58
C LEU A 69 2.60 4.18 -5.84
N PRO A 70 2.38 5.22 -6.66
CA PRO A 70 1.03 5.75 -6.90
C PRO A 70 0.14 4.80 -7.71
N PHE A 71 0.71 3.96 -8.58
CA PHE A 71 -0.04 2.94 -9.33
C PHE A 71 -0.50 1.76 -8.47
N TRP A 72 0.03 1.62 -7.25
CA TRP A 72 -0.39 0.57 -6.33
C TRP A 72 -1.70 0.95 -5.64
N GLY A 73 -2.77 0.26 -6.01
CA GLY A 73 -4.10 0.43 -5.45
C GLY A 73 -5.09 -0.55 -6.05
N ASN A 74 -5.69 -1.41 -5.22
CA ASN A 74 -6.79 -2.27 -5.66
C ASN A 74 -8.03 -2.02 -4.80
N ILE A 75 -9.20 -2.03 -5.42
CA ILE A 75 -10.48 -1.75 -4.77
C ILE A 75 -11.07 -3.07 -4.31
N ALA A 76 -11.31 -3.19 -3.00
CA ALA A 76 -11.97 -4.36 -2.43
C ALA A 76 -13.49 -4.25 -2.60
N THR A 77 -13.98 -4.53 -3.80
CA THR A 77 -15.40 -4.40 -4.16
C THR A 77 -16.25 -5.59 -3.70
N TYR A 78 -15.63 -6.74 -3.41
CA TYR A 78 -16.29 -7.99 -2.97
C TYR A 78 -17.48 -8.45 -3.82
N LEU A 79 -17.51 -8.04 -5.09
CA LEU A 79 -18.51 -8.47 -6.07
C LEU A 79 -18.15 -9.87 -6.57
N GLU A 80 -19.15 -10.74 -6.61
CA GLU A 80 -19.05 -12.08 -7.18
C GLU A 80 -19.66 -12.09 -8.59
N PRO A 81 -19.20 -12.94 -9.52
CA PRO A 81 -19.72 -12.97 -10.89
C PRO A 81 -21.23 -13.25 -10.96
N ALA A 82 -21.77 -13.96 -9.97
CA ALA A 82 -23.22 -14.22 -9.84
C ALA A 82 -24.03 -12.94 -9.60
N ASP A 83 -23.46 -11.92 -8.95
CA ASP A 83 -24.16 -10.68 -8.58
C ASP A 83 -24.62 -9.87 -9.79
N LYS A 84 -24.04 -10.10 -10.98
CA LYS A 84 -24.43 -9.44 -12.22
C LYS A 84 -25.91 -9.66 -12.58
N HIS A 85 -26.45 -10.84 -12.27
CA HIS A 85 -27.84 -11.19 -12.60
C HIS A 85 -28.82 -10.86 -11.47
N TYR A 86 -28.39 -10.98 -10.22
CA TYR A 86 -29.27 -10.83 -9.05
C TYR A 86 -29.31 -9.40 -8.49
N LEU A 87 -28.23 -8.64 -8.60
CA LEU A 87 -28.16 -7.27 -8.07
C LEU A 87 -28.53 -6.20 -9.10
N LEU A 88 -28.90 -6.59 -10.32
CA LEU A 88 -29.33 -5.66 -11.38
C LEU A 88 -30.56 -4.83 -10.96
N VAL A 89 -31.46 -5.42 -10.18
CA VAL A 89 -32.68 -4.77 -9.66
C VAL A 89 -32.36 -3.66 -8.65
N LYS A 90 -31.16 -3.67 -8.06
CA LYS A 90 -30.73 -2.76 -6.99
C LYS A 90 -29.42 -2.05 -7.33
N GLU A 91 -29.23 -1.70 -8.60
CA GLU A 91 -28.01 -1.10 -9.12
C GLU A 91 -27.60 0.17 -8.37
N GLU A 92 -28.56 1.07 -8.06
CA GLU A 92 -28.26 2.32 -7.33
C GLU A 92 -27.66 2.06 -5.93
N GLU A 93 -28.20 1.09 -5.18
CA GLU A 93 -27.69 0.72 -3.85
C GLU A 93 -26.27 0.10 -3.95
N VAL A 94 -26.00 -0.65 -5.03
CA VAL A 94 -24.68 -1.24 -5.28
C VAL A 94 -23.67 -0.17 -5.66
N LEU A 95 -24.02 0.78 -6.54
CA LEU A 95 -23.14 1.88 -6.93
C LEU A 95 -22.77 2.77 -5.73
N ASP A 96 -23.72 3.07 -4.85
CA ASP A 96 -23.43 3.80 -3.60
C ASP A 96 -22.48 3.01 -2.68
N HIS A 97 -22.66 1.69 -2.59
CA HIS A 97 -21.74 0.83 -1.84
C HIS A 97 -20.33 0.81 -2.45
N ILE A 98 -20.21 0.71 -3.78
CA ILE A 98 -18.92 0.72 -4.48
C ILE A 98 -18.23 2.06 -4.29
N LYS A 99 -18.94 3.19 -4.37
CA LYS A 99 -18.36 4.52 -4.09
C LYS A 99 -17.80 4.59 -2.67
N LYS A 100 -18.56 4.12 -1.68
CA LYS A 100 -18.12 4.05 -0.28
C LYS A 100 -16.94 3.09 -0.08
N ALA A 101 -16.92 1.94 -0.76
CA ALA A 101 -15.81 0.99 -0.73
C ALA A 101 -14.55 1.57 -1.37
N THR A 102 -14.68 2.24 -2.52
CA THR A 102 -13.61 2.91 -3.24
C THR A 102 -13.00 4.03 -2.39
N GLY A 103 -13.80 4.87 -1.74
CA GLY A 103 -13.29 5.91 -0.85
C GLY A 103 -12.56 5.37 0.40
N ARG A 104 -12.96 4.20 0.92
CA ARG A 104 -12.22 3.52 1.99
C ARG A 104 -10.91 2.92 1.48
N ALA A 105 -10.92 2.25 0.34
CA ALA A 105 -9.72 1.68 -0.28
C ALA A 105 -8.72 2.78 -0.63
N PHE A 106 -9.18 3.90 -1.21
CA PHE A 106 -8.35 5.05 -1.51
C PHE A 106 -7.66 5.60 -0.26
N ARG A 107 -8.40 5.86 0.83
CA ARG A 107 -7.80 6.32 2.10
C ARG A 107 -6.78 5.35 2.66
N PHE A 108 -7.07 4.05 2.60
CA PHE A 108 -6.14 3.01 3.05
C PHE A 108 -4.84 3.00 2.23
N TRP A 109 -4.94 3.07 0.90
CA TRP A 109 -3.79 3.12 0.01
C TRP A 109 -3.02 4.44 0.08
N VAL A 110 -3.67 5.56 0.37
CA VAL A 110 -3.01 6.83 0.68
C VAL A 110 -2.24 6.71 1.98
N LEU A 111 -2.83 6.14 3.04
CA LEU A 111 -2.15 5.92 4.32
C LEU A 111 -0.88 5.06 4.16
N ILE A 112 -0.98 3.92 3.45
CA ILE A 112 0.18 3.06 3.17
C ILE A 112 1.26 3.82 2.39
N GLN A 113 0.86 4.56 1.35
CA GLN A 113 1.80 5.36 0.56
C GLN A 113 2.51 6.42 1.43
N THR A 114 1.78 7.12 2.30
CA THR A 114 2.38 8.11 3.21
C THR A 114 3.35 7.47 4.19
N LEU A 115 3.05 6.27 4.71
CA LEU A 115 3.93 5.57 5.64
C LEU A 115 5.24 5.13 4.97
N ILE A 116 5.15 4.57 3.75
CA ILE A 116 6.33 4.21 2.97
C ILE A 116 7.15 5.46 2.63
N PHE A 117 6.48 6.56 2.26
CA PHE A 117 7.18 7.81 1.95
C PHE A 117 7.96 8.34 3.16
N ILE A 118 7.37 8.36 4.36
CA ILE A 118 8.04 8.75 5.60
C ILE A 118 9.30 7.92 5.85
N LEU A 119 9.26 6.60 5.58
CA LEU A 119 10.41 5.72 5.73
C LEU A 119 11.57 6.14 4.81
N VAL A 120 11.27 6.72 3.65
CA VAL A 120 12.23 7.08 2.58
C VAL A 120 12.74 8.52 2.72
N VAL A 121 12.05 9.40 3.46
CA VAL A 121 12.47 10.79 3.73
C VAL A 121 13.93 10.94 4.16
N PRO A 122 14.47 10.13 5.11
CA PRO A 122 15.87 10.28 5.55
C PRO A 122 16.86 10.08 4.41
N LEU A 123 16.51 9.24 3.43
CA LEU A 123 17.33 8.96 2.25
C LEU A 123 17.43 10.20 1.35
N PHE A 124 16.32 10.90 1.12
CA PHE A 124 16.33 12.15 0.36
C PHE A 124 17.15 13.25 1.04
N LEU A 125 17.06 13.35 2.37
CA LEU A 125 17.86 14.31 3.13
C LEU A 125 19.35 13.96 3.10
N ALA A 126 19.70 12.67 3.19
CA ALA A 126 21.08 12.20 3.06
C ALA A 126 21.67 12.44 1.66
N LEU A 127 20.84 12.50 0.62
CA LEU A 127 21.21 12.92 -0.74
C LEU A 127 21.49 14.44 -0.86
N GLY A 128 21.25 15.22 0.19
CA GLY A 128 21.44 16.67 0.18
C GLY A 128 20.27 17.45 -0.42
N LEU A 129 19.09 16.83 -0.62
CA LEU A 129 17.91 17.57 -1.04
C LEU A 129 17.42 18.49 0.09
N PRO A 130 17.08 19.75 -0.22
CA PRO A 130 16.46 20.62 0.76
C PRO A 130 15.08 20.07 1.15
N VAL A 131 14.66 20.35 2.39
CA VAL A 131 13.35 19.92 2.93
C VAL A 131 12.21 20.30 1.99
N TRP A 132 12.28 21.49 1.37
CA TRP A 132 11.30 21.95 0.37
C TRP A 132 11.21 21.05 -0.87
N GLY A 133 12.33 20.47 -1.32
CA GLY A 133 12.35 19.53 -2.44
C GLY A 133 11.64 18.22 -2.11
N VAL A 134 11.82 17.72 -0.89
CA VAL A 134 11.09 16.54 -0.39
C VAL A 134 9.59 16.81 -0.31
N VAL A 135 9.20 17.99 0.18
CA VAL A 135 7.80 18.42 0.21
C VAL A 135 7.21 18.50 -1.20
N LEU A 136 7.95 19.03 -2.17
CA LEU A 136 7.51 19.11 -3.57
C LEU A 136 7.26 17.73 -4.16
N ILE A 137 8.16 16.76 -3.90
CA ILE A 137 7.97 15.36 -4.33
C ILE A 137 6.73 14.74 -3.66
N ALA A 138 6.52 15.01 -2.36
CA ALA A 138 5.34 14.52 -1.65
C ALA A 138 4.03 15.06 -2.26
N VAL A 139 4.01 16.35 -2.60
CA VAL A 139 2.87 16.99 -3.27
C VAL A 139 2.65 16.40 -4.66
N ALA A 140 3.71 16.24 -5.45
CA ALA A 140 3.62 15.61 -6.78
C ALA A 140 3.06 14.18 -6.70
N MET A 141 3.50 13.38 -5.72
CA MET A 141 2.99 12.04 -5.46
C MET A 141 1.50 12.03 -5.06
N ALA A 142 1.06 13.02 -4.26
CA ALA A 142 -0.34 13.15 -3.86
C ALA A 142 -1.23 13.55 -5.04
N ILE A 143 -0.76 14.46 -5.89
CA ILE A 143 -1.45 14.86 -7.12
C ILE A 143 -1.54 13.65 -8.05
N LEU A 144 -0.44 12.93 -8.27
CA LEU A 144 -0.44 11.76 -9.16
C LEU A 144 -1.43 10.69 -8.67
N LYS A 145 -1.51 10.45 -7.36
CA LYS A 145 -2.52 9.54 -6.78
C LYS A 145 -3.96 10.03 -6.94
N TYR A 146 -4.19 11.33 -7.02
CA TYR A 146 -5.54 11.85 -7.25
C TYR A 146 -6.00 11.63 -8.69
N PHE A 147 -5.07 11.63 -9.65
CA PHE A 147 -5.34 11.39 -11.06
C PHE A 147 -5.46 9.90 -11.44
N ILE A 148 -4.92 8.99 -10.62
CA ILE A 148 -4.98 7.53 -10.80
C ILE A 148 -6.15 6.95 -10.00
#